data_AF-A0A2E9WJ77-F1
#
_entry.id   AF-A0A2E9WJ77-F1
#
_cell.length_a   1.000
_cell.length_b   1.000
_cell.length_c   1.000
_cell.angle_alpha   90.00
_cell.angle_beta   90.00
_cell.angle_gamma   90.00
#
_symmetry.space_group_name_H-M   'P 1'
#
loop_
_entity.id
_entity.type
_entity.pdbx_description
1 polymer ?
#
loop_
_entity_poly.entity_id
_entity_poly.type
_entity_poly.pdbx_seq_one_letter_code
_entity_poly.pdbx_strand_id
1 'polypeptide(L)'
;MKKILLTFFCASILFSCNTDTHEYEKNLDHYKRLIKDINIYFIDSTQDTLAISDYYTENFIFYSYPVGHKKGIETNKSDYIRNLKQMKQMNMSINIGHSIYLPGIDKDSYKLDGSVRVYYGATLSIDTSNVEFSGYQTVDFIDGKILAIWEWADYGGVSNQLNKLMK
;
A
#
# COMPACT_ATOMS: atom_id res chain seq x y z
N MET A 1 36.28 40.23 1.93
CA MET A 1 34.83 39.95 1.98
C MET A 1 34.29 39.21 0.76
N LYS A 2 34.72 39.52 -0.48
CA LYS A 2 34.27 38.81 -1.70
C LYS A 2 34.57 37.29 -1.75
N LYS A 3 35.65 36.82 -1.11
CA LYS A 3 36.01 35.38 -1.08
C LYS A 3 35.14 34.54 -0.14
N ILE A 4 34.54 35.14 0.89
CA ILE A 4 33.65 34.45 1.85
C ILE A 4 32.25 34.26 1.27
N LEU A 5 31.81 35.21 0.43
CA LEU A 5 30.52 35.13 -0.26
C LEU A 5 30.47 34.00 -1.30
N LEU A 6 31.61 33.70 -1.93
CA LEU A 6 31.73 32.62 -2.92
C LEU A 6 31.68 31.22 -2.27
N THR A 7 32.13 31.09 -1.01
CA THR A 7 32.15 29.80 -0.30
C THR A 7 30.75 29.41 0.21
N PHE A 8 29.92 30.38 0.59
CA PHE A 8 28.53 30.14 1.01
C PHE A 8 27.63 29.69 -0.14
N PHE A 9 27.90 30.13 -1.37
CA PHE A 9 27.10 29.75 -2.55
C PHE A 9 27.39 28.34 -3.05
N CYS A 10 28.59 27.78 -2.79
CA CYS A 10 28.91 26.39 -3.13
C CYS A 10 28.35 25.37 -2.12
N ALA A 11 28.13 25.76 -0.86
CA ALA A 11 27.62 24.86 0.18
C ALA A 11 26.10 24.59 0.05
N SER A 12 25.32 25.53 -0.48
CA SER A 12 23.87 25.36 -0.69
C SER A 12 23.51 24.43 -1.84
N ILE A 13 24.43 24.19 -2.78
CA ILE A 13 24.21 23.32 -3.95
C ILE A 13 24.31 21.83 -3.57
N LEU A 14 24.96 21.50 -2.44
CA LEU A 14 25.14 20.10 -1.99
C LEU A 14 23.97 19.53 -1.19
N PHE A 15 23.00 20.35 -0.75
CA PHE A 15 21.83 19.90 0.03
C PHE A 15 20.55 19.74 -0.81
N SER A 16 20.59 20.07 -2.11
CA SER A 16 19.38 20.13 -2.96
C SER A 16 18.96 18.79 -3.60
N CYS A 17 19.64 17.68 -3.32
CA CYS A 17 19.45 16.41 -4.07
C CYS A 17 19.12 15.17 -3.21
N ASN A 18 18.76 15.31 -1.93
CA ASN A 18 18.59 14.16 -1.03
C ASN A 18 17.24 14.08 -0.29
N THR A 19 16.31 15.02 -0.49
CA THR A 19 15.04 15.04 0.26
C THR A 19 14.08 13.93 -0.21
N ASP A 20 13.94 13.77 -1.52
CA ASP A 20 12.87 12.95 -2.10
C ASP A 20 13.15 11.44 -1.95
N THR A 21 14.44 11.05 -2.03
CA THR A 21 14.88 9.68 -1.77
C THR A 21 14.65 9.30 -0.31
N HIS A 22 14.87 10.23 0.63
CA HIS A 22 14.67 9.98 2.04
C HIS A 22 13.18 9.84 2.39
N GLU A 23 12.31 10.59 1.73
CA GLU A 23 10.86 10.48 1.89
C GLU A 23 10.34 9.12 1.40
N TYR A 24 10.77 8.67 0.21
CA TYR A 24 10.42 7.35 -0.31
C TYR A 24 10.82 6.22 0.66
N GLU A 25 12.05 6.20 1.16
CA GLU A 25 12.53 5.15 2.08
C GLU A 25 11.72 5.10 3.37
N LYS A 26 11.44 6.27 3.97
CA LYS A 26 10.62 6.38 5.17
C LYS A 26 9.19 5.88 4.95
N ASN A 27 8.58 6.27 3.84
CA ASN A 27 7.22 5.88 3.47
C ASN A 27 7.14 4.38 3.14
N LEU A 28 8.16 3.84 2.47
CA LEU A 28 8.31 2.42 2.20
C LEU A 28 8.35 1.61 3.50
N ASP A 29 9.16 2.03 4.48
CA ASP A 29 9.24 1.35 5.77
C ASP A 29 7.90 1.40 6.53
N HIS A 30 7.18 2.51 6.43
CA HIS A 30 5.81 2.62 6.97
C HIS A 30 4.84 1.63 6.33
N TYR A 31 4.86 1.54 5.00
CA TYR A 31 4.04 0.58 4.26
C TYR A 31 4.40 -0.87 4.56
N LYS A 32 5.69 -1.21 4.66
CA LYS A 32 6.14 -2.57 5.03
C LYS A 32 5.64 -2.98 6.42
N ARG A 33 5.62 -2.06 7.38
CA ARG A 33 5.03 -2.30 8.71
C ARG A 33 3.53 -2.55 8.63
N LEU A 34 2.80 -1.79 7.83
CA LEU A 34 1.37 -2.04 7.57
C LEU A 34 1.14 -3.46 7.03
N ILE A 35 1.88 -3.87 6.00
CA ILE A 35 1.76 -5.21 5.41
C ILE A 35 2.04 -6.30 6.45
N LYS A 36 3.09 -6.11 7.26
CA LYS A 36 3.43 -7.03 8.35
C LYS A 36 2.27 -7.15 9.35
N ASP A 37 1.70 -6.03 9.78
CA ASP A 37 0.62 -6.02 10.76
C ASP A 37 -0.67 -6.63 10.20
N ILE A 38 -0.98 -6.40 8.92
CA ILE A 38 -2.09 -7.08 8.22
C ILE A 38 -1.86 -8.60 8.19
N ASN A 39 -0.67 -9.05 7.78
CA ASN A 39 -0.35 -10.47 7.73
C ASN A 39 -0.44 -11.12 9.13
N ILE A 40 0.10 -10.47 10.16
CA ILE A 40 0.02 -10.94 11.55
C ILE A 40 -1.44 -11.04 11.99
N TYR A 41 -2.24 -10.00 11.72
CA TYR A 41 -3.67 -10.02 12.06
C TYR A 41 -4.38 -11.22 11.45
N PHE A 42 -4.08 -11.62 10.22
CA PHE A 42 -4.73 -12.78 9.61
C PHE A 42 -4.17 -14.13 10.06
N ILE A 43 -2.90 -14.21 10.46
CA ILE A 43 -2.27 -15.46 10.91
C ILE A 43 -2.60 -15.76 12.37
N ASP A 44 -2.63 -14.74 13.24
CA ASP A 44 -2.85 -14.93 14.67
C ASP A 44 -4.34 -15.09 14.99
N SER A 45 -4.76 -16.33 15.26
CA SER A 45 -6.14 -16.65 15.62
C SER A 45 -6.60 -16.04 16.95
N THR A 46 -5.68 -15.55 17.79
CA THR A 46 -5.99 -14.91 19.08
C THR A 46 -6.17 -13.41 18.97
N GLN A 47 -5.77 -12.80 17.84
CA GLN A 47 -5.87 -11.36 17.64
C GLN A 47 -7.19 -10.95 17.00
N ASP A 48 -8.14 -10.49 17.80
CA ASP A 48 -9.45 -10.05 17.29
C ASP A 48 -9.46 -8.59 16.81
N THR A 49 -8.42 -7.81 17.16
CA THR A 49 -8.34 -6.38 16.86
C THR A 49 -7.29 -6.08 15.79
N LEU A 50 -7.76 -5.49 14.68
CA LEU A 50 -6.91 -4.90 13.65
C LEU A 50 -6.67 -3.42 13.97
N ALA A 51 -5.47 -3.08 14.45
CA ALA A 51 -5.06 -1.75 14.88
C ALA A 51 -4.23 -1.01 13.81
N ILE A 52 -4.77 -0.90 12.59
CA ILE A 52 -4.05 -0.26 11.47
C ILE A 52 -4.49 1.17 11.15
N SER A 53 -5.43 1.74 11.92
CA SER A 53 -6.01 3.06 11.63
C SER A 53 -4.95 4.17 11.51
N ASP A 54 -3.90 4.09 12.32
CA ASP A 54 -2.86 5.13 12.40
C ASP A 54 -1.89 5.13 11.21
N TYR A 55 -1.91 4.07 10.39
CA TYR A 55 -1.13 4.04 9.15
C TYR A 55 -1.68 5.01 8.10
N TYR A 56 -2.96 5.34 8.19
CA TYR A 56 -3.70 6.11 7.19
C TYR A 56 -4.03 7.51 7.69
N THR A 57 -4.14 8.46 6.76
CA THR A 57 -4.77 9.76 7.05
C THR A 57 -6.24 9.59 7.41
N GLU A 58 -6.89 10.63 7.94
CA GLU A 58 -8.34 10.56 8.23
C GLU A 58 -9.20 10.54 6.96
N ASN A 59 -8.72 11.19 5.90
CA ASN A 59 -9.38 11.25 4.60
C ASN A 59 -8.90 10.17 3.61
N PHE A 60 -8.35 9.05 4.12
CA PHE A 60 -7.83 8.00 3.26
C PHE A 60 -8.91 7.38 2.37
N ILE A 61 -8.54 7.15 1.09
CA ILE A 61 -9.37 6.47 0.10
C ILE A 61 -8.59 5.31 -0.53
N PHE A 62 -9.24 4.15 -0.56
CA PHE A 62 -8.81 2.99 -1.33
C PHE A 62 -9.57 2.93 -2.65
N TYR A 63 -8.87 2.77 -3.76
CA TYR A 63 -9.43 2.64 -5.11
C TYR A 63 -9.18 1.23 -5.62
N SER A 64 -10.22 0.44 -5.83
CA SER A 64 -10.11 -0.87 -6.50
C SER A 64 -10.60 -0.78 -7.95
N TYR A 65 -9.96 -1.51 -8.86
CA TYR A 65 -10.31 -1.50 -10.28
C TYR A 65 -10.85 -2.85 -10.78
N PRO A 66 -12.03 -3.30 -10.32
CA PRO A 66 -12.64 -4.54 -10.80
C PRO A 66 -13.19 -4.40 -12.22
N VAL A 67 -13.52 -5.54 -12.84
CA VAL A 67 -14.17 -5.61 -14.16
C VAL A 67 -15.42 -4.72 -14.20
N GLY A 68 -15.56 -3.93 -15.26
CA GLY A 68 -16.67 -2.98 -15.43
C GLY A 68 -16.47 -1.61 -14.76
N HIS A 69 -15.46 -1.44 -13.89
CA HIS A 69 -15.23 -0.21 -13.13
C HIS A 69 -13.92 0.49 -13.54
N LYS A 70 -13.86 0.97 -14.79
CA LYS A 70 -12.64 1.60 -15.36
C LYS A 70 -12.14 2.85 -14.61
N LYS A 71 -13.00 3.49 -13.81
CA LYS A 71 -12.63 4.67 -12.98
C LYS A 71 -12.25 4.30 -11.54
N GLY A 72 -12.27 3.01 -11.21
CA GLY A 72 -12.13 2.52 -9.86
C GLY A 72 -13.42 2.64 -9.05
N ILE A 73 -13.48 1.91 -7.95
CA ILE A 73 -14.48 2.03 -6.89
C ILE A 73 -13.76 2.55 -5.66
N GLU A 74 -14.30 3.61 -5.07
CA GLU A 74 -13.78 4.20 -3.85
C GLU A 74 -14.28 3.46 -2.61
N THR A 75 -13.38 3.24 -1.66
CA THR A 75 -13.69 2.73 -0.33
C THR A 75 -13.00 3.63 0.69
N ASN A 76 -13.79 4.26 1.58
CA ASN A 76 -13.23 5.11 2.63
C ASN A 76 -12.49 4.27 3.69
N LYS A 77 -11.68 4.93 4.52
CA LYS A 77 -10.92 4.31 5.62
C LYS A 77 -11.74 3.39 6.52
N SER A 78 -12.90 3.83 7.00
CA SER A 78 -13.70 3.03 7.92
C SER A 78 -14.21 1.74 7.27
N ASP A 79 -14.63 1.82 6.00
CA ASP A 79 -15.12 0.68 5.24
C ASP A 79 -13.99 -0.27 4.90
N TYR A 80 -12.83 0.25 4.49
CA TYR A 80 -11.64 -0.54 4.18
C TYR A 80 -11.20 -1.39 5.38
N ILE A 81 -11.04 -0.76 6.55
CA ILE A 81 -10.64 -1.44 7.79
C ILE A 81 -11.73 -2.43 8.24
N ARG A 82 -13.02 -2.07 8.09
CA ARG A 82 -14.13 -2.96 8.43
C ARG A 82 -14.15 -4.19 7.53
N ASN A 83 -13.90 -4.06 6.24
CA ASN A 83 -13.88 -5.17 5.29
C ASN A 83 -12.78 -6.19 5.65
N LEU A 84 -11.59 -5.74 6.03
CA LEU A 84 -10.52 -6.63 6.50
C LEU A 84 -10.93 -7.42 7.76
N LYS A 85 -11.65 -6.78 8.69
CA LYS A 85 -12.19 -7.46 9.87
C LYS A 85 -13.26 -8.48 9.51
N GLN A 86 -14.17 -8.12 8.59
CA GLN A 86 -15.22 -9.02 8.11
C GLN A 86 -14.63 -10.24 7.40
N MET A 87 -13.59 -10.07 6.59
CA MET A 87 -12.86 -11.19 5.98
C MET A 87 -12.42 -12.20 7.05
N LYS A 88 -11.76 -11.73 8.12
CA LYS A 88 -11.32 -12.62 9.20
C LYS A 88 -12.49 -13.32 9.89
N GLN A 89 -13.58 -12.61 10.15
CA GLN A 89 -14.81 -13.19 10.75
C GLN A 89 -15.47 -14.24 9.86
N MET A 90 -15.27 -14.16 8.54
CA MET A 90 -15.72 -15.14 7.56
C MET A 90 -14.73 -16.30 7.36
N ASN A 91 -13.76 -16.47 8.28
CA ASN A 91 -12.68 -17.45 8.17
C ASN A 91 -11.85 -17.31 6.87
N MET A 92 -11.80 -16.08 6.35
CA MET A 92 -10.95 -15.73 5.22
C MET A 92 -9.67 -15.06 5.72
N SER A 93 -8.56 -15.34 5.05
CA SER A 93 -7.29 -14.69 5.32
C SER A 93 -6.59 -14.26 4.04
N ILE A 94 -5.85 -13.16 4.13
CA ILE A 94 -4.94 -12.74 3.08
C ILE A 94 -3.52 -12.71 3.63
N ASN A 95 -2.60 -13.28 2.86
CA ASN A 95 -1.17 -13.21 3.13
C ASN A 95 -0.46 -12.58 1.94
N ILE A 96 0.19 -11.44 2.16
CA ILE A 96 1.06 -10.81 1.15
C ILE A 96 2.47 -11.35 1.38
N GLY A 97 2.86 -12.35 0.59
CA GLY A 97 4.11 -13.10 0.77
C GLY A 97 5.27 -12.60 -0.09
N HIS A 98 4.97 -11.85 -1.15
CA HIS A 98 5.98 -11.30 -2.06
C HIS A 98 5.66 -9.85 -2.40
N SER A 99 6.69 -9.00 -2.45
CA SER A 99 6.54 -7.61 -2.87
C SER A 99 7.82 -7.09 -3.53
N ILE A 100 7.64 -6.40 -4.65
CA ILE A 100 8.66 -5.58 -5.32
C ILE A 100 8.23 -4.13 -5.14
N TYR A 101 9.14 -3.33 -4.58
CA TYR A 101 8.90 -1.92 -4.29
C TYR A 101 9.70 -1.05 -5.25
N LEU A 102 9.04 -0.08 -5.86
CA LEU A 102 9.66 0.95 -6.70
C LEU A 102 9.22 2.33 -6.20
N PRO A 103 10.06 3.36 -6.38
CA PRO A 103 9.64 4.73 -6.08
C PRO A 103 8.63 5.22 -7.11
N GLY A 104 7.62 5.97 -6.65
CA GLY A 104 6.72 6.67 -7.54
C GLY A 104 7.27 8.00 -8.01
N ILE A 105 6.57 8.58 -8.98
CA ILE A 105 6.89 9.87 -9.56
C ILE A 105 5.65 10.73 -9.64
N ASP A 106 5.83 12.02 -9.41
CA ASP A 106 4.81 13.02 -9.64
C ASP A 106 4.56 13.15 -11.15
N LYS A 107 3.28 13.18 -11.54
CA LYS A 107 2.85 13.14 -12.94
C LYS A 107 3.22 14.39 -13.74
N ASP A 108 3.38 15.53 -13.07
CA ASP A 108 3.57 16.82 -13.73
C ASP A 108 5.05 17.21 -13.76
N SER A 109 5.76 16.97 -12.66
CA SER A 109 7.20 17.28 -12.50
C SER A 109 8.14 16.14 -12.87
N TYR A 110 7.65 14.89 -12.94
CA TYR A 110 8.44 13.67 -13.21
C TYR A 110 9.54 13.39 -12.18
N LYS A 111 9.46 14.00 -11.00
CA LYS A 111 10.37 13.76 -9.88
C LYS A 111 9.80 12.73 -8.93
N LEU A 112 10.66 12.15 -8.09
CA LEU A 112 10.22 11.30 -6.99
C LEU A 112 9.27 12.09 -6.08
N ASP A 113 8.13 11.51 -5.76
CA ASP A 113 7.06 12.16 -4.97
C ASP A 113 6.86 11.52 -3.60
N GLY A 114 7.80 10.65 -3.18
CA GLY A 114 7.71 9.90 -1.93
C GLY A 114 6.66 8.78 -1.92
N SER A 115 5.90 8.59 -3.01
CA SER A 115 4.94 7.49 -3.13
C SER A 115 5.64 6.15 -3.40
N VAL A 116 4.94 5.06 -3.10
CA VAL A 116 5.46 3.70 -3.27
C VAL A 116 4.64 2.99 -4.33
N ARG A 117 5.31 2.40 -5.32
CA ARG A 117 4.72 1.50 -6.31
C ARG A 117 5.02 0.07 -5.89
N VAL A 118 4.00 -0.77 -5.83
CA VAL A 118 4.11 -2.12 -5.27
C VAL A 118 3.59 -3.13 -6.28
N TYR A 119 4.44 -4.06 -6.69
CA TYR A 119 3.98 -5.31 -7.31
C TYR A 119 4.00 -6.37 -6.24
N TYR A 120 2.87 -6.99 -5.95
CA TYR A 120 2.78 -7.96 -4.86
C TYR A 120 2.18 -9.28 -5.32
N GLY A 121 2.60 -10.35 -4.65
CA GLY A 121 1.95 -11.65 -4.70
C GLY A 121 1.27 -11.92 -3.37
N ALA A 122 0.02 -12.37 -3.41
CA ALA A 122 -0.76 -12.69 -2.23
C ALA A 122 -1.48 -14.03 -2.37
N THR A 123 -1.73 -14.66 -1.23
CA THR A 123 -2.60 -15.83 -1.10
C THR A 123 -3.87 -15.39 -0.38
N LEU A 124 -5.03 -15.63 -1.00
CA LEU A 124 -6.33 -15.56 -0.34
C LEU A 124 -6.75 -16.96 0.05
N SER A 125 -7.05 -17.17 1.33
CA SER A 125 -7.49 -18.45 1.88
C SER A 125 -8.91 -18.34 2.40
N ILE A 126 -9.71 -19.39 2.20
CA ILE A 126 -11.01 -19.61 2.83
C ILE A 126 -11.08 -21.09 3.24
N ASP A 127 -11.25 -21.34 4.55
CA ASP A 127 -11.18 -22.69 5.12
C ASP A 127 -9.89 -23.45 4.70
N THR A 128 -10.02 -24.45 3.82
CA THR A 128 -8.91 -25.26 3.29
C THR A 128 -8.49 -24.86 1.87
N SER A 129 -9.23 -23.95 1.25
CA SER A 129 -9.01 -23.49 -0.12
C SER A 129 -8.09 -22.30 -0.16
N ASN A 130 -7.08 -22.34 -1.03
CA ASN A 130 -6.11 -21.27 -1.22
C ASN A 130 -6.08 -20.85 -2.70
N VAL A 131 -6.07 -19.55 -2.94
CA VAL A 131 -5.91 -18.97 -4.27
C VAL A 131 -4.81 -17.93 -4.23
N GLU A 132 -3.78 -18.17 -5.03
CA GLU A 132 -2.71 -17.21 -5.25
C GLU A 132 -3.07 -16.23 -6.35
N PHE A 133 -2.71 -14.97 -6.16
CA PHE A 133 -2.87 -13.93 -7.16
C PHE A 133 -1.76 -12.89 -7.04
N SER A 134 -1.65 -12.06 -8.08
CA SER A 134 -0.76 -10.91 -8.08
C SER A 134 -1.57 -9.63 -8.23
N GLY A 135 -1.04 -8.56 -7.66
CA GLY A 135 -1.61 -7.23 -7.77
C GLY A 135 -0.55 -6.16 -7.94
N TYR A 136 -1.01 -5.00 -8.37
CA TYR A 136 -0.21 -3.78 -8.45
C TYR A 136 -0.90 -2.69 -7.63
N GLN A 137 -0.11 -1.96 -6.84
CA GLN A 137 -0.59 -0.80 -6.10
C GLN A 137 0.24 0.45 -6.37
N THR A 138 -0.45 1.59 -6.36
CA THR A 138 0.17 2.88 -6.07
C THR A 138 -0.24 3.30 -4.66
N VAL A 139 0.73 3.66 -3.82
CA VAL A 139 0.51 4.06 -2.42
C VAL A 139 1.05 5.47 -2.25
N ASP A 140 0.14 6.42 -2.09
CA ASP A 140 0.48 7.83 -1.96
C ASP A 140 0.42 8.26 -0.50
N PHE A 141 1.29 9.20 -0.14
CA PHE A 141 1.52 9.63 1.23
C PHE A 141 1.35 11.14 1.39
N ILE A 142 0.99 11.55 2.59
CA ILE A 142 1.10 12.93 3.05
C ILE A 142 1.48 12.90 4.53
N ASP A 143 2.47 13.71 4.90
CA ASP A 143 3.00 13.78 6.28
C ASP A 143 3.39 12.40 6.86
N GLY A 144 3.87 11.49 6.01
CA GLY A 144 4.27 10.13 6.40
C GLY A 144 3.12 9.16 6.69
N LYS A 145 1.87 9.54 6.41
CA LYS A 145 0.70 8.65 6.47
C LYS A 145 0.17 8.36 5.07
N ILE A 146 -0.46 7.20 4.91
CA ILE A 146 -1.04 6.79 3.63
C ILE A 146 -2.30 7.60 3.37
N LEU A 147 -2.28 8.39 2.29
CA LEU A 147 -3.41 9.19 1.82
C LEU A 147 -4.32 8.37 0.92
N ALA A 148 -3.75 7.57 0.04
CA ALA A 148 -4.53 6.79 -0.90
C ALA A 148 -3.77 5.56 -1.39
N ILE A 149 -4.54 4.52 -1.71
CA ILE A 149 -4.04 3.33 -2.38
C ILE A 149 -4.91 3.09 -3.61
N TRP A 150 -4.30 2.91 -4.77
CA TRP A 150 -4.99 2.41 -5.96
C TRP A 150 -4.48 1.02 -6.24
N GLU A 151 -5.41 0.09 -6.48
CA GLU A 151 -5.08 -1.30 -6.64
C GLU A 151 -5.72 -1.93 -7.87
N TRP A 152 -4.87 -2.63 -8.63
CA TRP A 152 -5.23 -3.51 -9.71
C TRP A 152 -4.88 -4.94 -9.33
N ALA A 153 -5.90 -5.78 -9.15
CA ALA A 153 -5.77 -7.20 -8.90
C ALA A 153 -6.91 -7.95 -9.59
N ASP A 154 -6.68 -9.20 -10.01
CA ASP A 154 -7.70 -10.03 -10.66
C ASP A 154 -8.67 -10.67 -9.66
N TYR A 155 -9.44 -9.82 -8.96
CA TYR A 155 -10.45 -10.28 -8.00
C TYR A 155 -11.54 -11.15 -8.64
N GLY A 156 -11.82 -10.95 -9.92
CA GLY A 156 -12.76 -11.80 -10.67
C GLY A 156 -12.21 -13.22 -10.86
N GLY A 157 -10.95 -13.35 -11.28
CA GLY A 157 -10.24 -14.62 -11.37
C GLY A 157 -10.15 -15.32 -10.02
N VAL A 158 -9.81 -14.58 -8.96
CA VAL A 158 -9.75 -15.11 -7.59
C VAL A 158 -11.10 -15.68 -7.15
N SER A 159 -12.18 -14.90 -7.28
CA SER A 159 -13.54 -15.33 -6.93
C SER A 159 -13.97 -16.57 -7.73
N ASN A 160 -13.67 -16.62 -9.03
CA ASN A 160 -13.96 -17.77 -9.87
C ASN A 160 -13.20 -19.04 -9.44
N GLN A 161 -11.97 -18.92 -8.97
CA GLN A 161 -11.20 -20.07 -8.46
C GLN A 161 -11.76 -20.55 -7.12
N LEU A 162 -12.04 -19.64 -6.19
CA LEU A 162 -12.67 -19.98 -4.91
C LEU A 162 -14.00 -20.72 -5.10
N ASN A 163 -14.86 -20.22 -5.98
CA ASN A 163 -16.14 -20.86 -6.31
C ASN A 163 -16.00 -22.27 -6.91
N LYS A 164 -14.84 -22.63 -7.49
CA LYS A 164 -14.58 -24.00 -7.97
C LYS A 164 -14.11 -24.91 -6.85
N LEU A 165 -13.35 -24.38 -5.90
CA LEU A 165 -12.79 -25.14 -4.78
C LEU A 165 -13.83 -25.40 -3.66
N MET A 166 -14.84 -24.54 -3.55
CA MET A 166 -15.94 -24.66 -2.57
C MET A 166 -17.13 -25.52 -3.05
N LYS A 167 -17.04 -26.11 -4.24
CA LYS A 167 -18.05 -27.04 -4.79
C LYS A 167 -17.66 -28.47 -4.49
#